data_AF-W9Q824-F1
#
_entry.id   AF-W9Q824-F1
#
_cell.length_a   1.000
_cell.length_b   1.000
_cell.length_c   1.000
_cell.angle_alpha   90.00
_cell.angle_beta   90.00
_cell.angle_gamma   90.00
#
_symmetry.space_group_name_H-M   'P 1'
#
loop_
_entity.id
_entity.type
_entity.pdbx_description
1 polymer ?
#
loop_
_entity_poly.entity_id
_entity_poly.type
_entity_poly.pdbx_seq_one_letter_code
_entity_poly.pdbx_strand_id
1 'polypeptide(L)'
;MSITEQMDMHLVWTTGRIFIKPIPRFLLEPRFWKEYLCCEQHCNCVTDEGMAQDRRRLWKCARGFLFSYAALIRHKSDFLLAKEKYLLPEEVKWSDWISFIAELDTEHIYPNIDPRFYHGELRLDRLNKLYRLLQSPLYGYMAYWNQYSTFFQDNFAWLAGTTVYIAVVLTAMQVGLATDALADDDAFQSVSYGFTVFSILGPLIGAVLIVLAFCFIFIYNWITTISKKRERLRRIHSGHGHN
;
A
#
# COMPACT_ATOMS: atom_id res chain seq x y z
N MET A 1 7.69 -3.69 13.95
CA MET A 1 7.18 -4.79 13.10
C MET A 1 5.73 -5.05 13.48
N SER A 2 4.84 -5.17 12.50
CA SER A 2 3.41 -5.38 12.72
C SER A 2 2.96 -6.68 12.03
N ILE A 3 2.14 -7.48 12.72
CA ILE A 3 1.60 -8.73 12.20
C ILE A 3 0.44 -8.41 11.26
N THR A 4 0.36 -9.08 10.11
CA THR A 4 -0.73 -8.94 9.14
C THR A 4 -1.23 -10.30 8.68
N GLU A 5 -2.54 -10.47 8.48
CA GLU A 5 -3.08 -11.69 7.88
C GLU A 5 -3.15 -11.64 6.35
N GLN A 6 -2.94 -10.46 5.75
CA GLN A 6 -3.01 -10.31 4.31
C GLN A 6 -1.69 -10.72 3.65
N MET A 7 -1.76 -11.71 2.76
CA MET A 7 -0.62 -12.13 1.94
C MET A 7 -0.01 -10.93 1.22
N ASP A 8 -0.84 -10.04 0.67
CA ASP A 8 -0.48 -8.79 -0.04
C ASP A 8 0.39 -7.81 0.75
N MET A 9 0.41 -7.93 2.07
CA MET A 9 1.21 -7.08 2.95
C MET A 9 2.44 -7.77 3.55
N HIS A 10 2.70 -9.04 3.24
CA HIS A 10 3.91 -9.72 3.69
C HIS A 10 5.15 -9.09 3.04
N LEU A 11 6.15 -8.72 3.87
CA LEU A 11 7.40 -8.03 3.50
C LEU A 11 7.22 -6.61 2.95
N VAL A 12 6.09 -6.00 3.25
CA VAL A 12 5.78 -4.64 2.85
C VAL A 12 6.24 -3.65 3.94
N TRP A 13 7.10 -2.71 3.56
CA TRP A 13 7.66 -1.71 4.47
C TRP A 13 6.96 -0.36 4.33
N THR A 14 6.34 0.14 5.40
CA THR A 14 5.74 1.50 5.50
C THR A 14 6.53 2.38 6.47
N THR A 15 6.14 3.64 6.67
CA THR A 15 6.78 4.65 7.54
C THR A 15 7.21 4.11 8.92
N GLY A 16 8.41 3.53 8.98
CA GLY A 16 9.02 2.91 10.16
C GLY A 16 8.50 1.51 10.56
N ARG A 17 7.62 0.87 9.77
CA ARG A 17 7.02 -0.44 10.13
C ARG A 17 7.04 -1.42 8.96
N ILE A 18 7.64 -2.60 9.19
CA ILE A 18 7.51 -3.77 8.32
C ILE A 18 6.31 -4.62 8.73
N PHE A 19 5.51 -5.03 7.75
CA PHE A 19 4.42 -5.97 7.91
C PHE A 19 4.88 -7.37 7.52
N ILE A 20 4.70 -8.34 8.42
CA ILE A 20 5.08 -9.73 8.16
C ILE A 20 3.89 -10.61 8.55
N LYS A 21 3.41 -11.41 7.60
CA LYS A 21 2.40 -12.43 7.85
C LYS A 21 3.01 -13.65 8.52
N PRO A 22 2.49 -14.14 9.65
CA PRO A 22 3.00 -15.33 10.35
C PRO A 22 2.80 -16.58 9.48
N ILE A 23 3.67 -17.59 9.63
CA ILE A 23 3.52 -18.84 8.89
C ILE A 23 2.31 -19.60 9.42
N PRO A 24 1.29 -19.86 8.59
CA PRO A 24 0.18 -20.70 9.00
C PRO A 24 0.64 -22.15 9.20
N ARG A 25 0.15 -22.79 10.27
CA ARG A 25 0.52 -24.17 10.64
C ARG A 25 0.33 -25.17 9.50
N PHE A 26 -0.75 -25.01 8.72
CA PHE A 26 -1.06 -25.89 7.59
C PHE A 26 -0.01 -25.86 6.47
N LEU A 27 0.73 -24.75 6.30
CA LEU A 27 1.80 -24.70 5.30
C LEU A 27 3.03 -25.53 5.69
N LEU A 28 3.17 -25.88 6.97
CA LEU A 28 4.23 -26.74 7.46
C LEU A 28 3.83 -28.23 7.45
N GLU A 29 2.57 -28.54 7.12
CA GLU A 29 2.07 -29.91 7.10
C GLU A 29 2.14 -30.50 5.68
N PRO A 30 2.94 -31.56 5.42
CA PRO A 30 3.08 -32.14 4.08
C PRO A 30 1.78 -32.67 3.48
N ARG A 31 0.82 -33.08 4.31
CA ARG A 31 -0.50 -33.57 3.88
C ARG A 31 -1.28 -32.48 3.16
N PHE A 32 -1.25 -31.26 3.69
CA PHE A 32 -1.93 -30.11 3.09
C PHE A 32 -1.41 -29.83 1.67
N TRP A 33 -0.09 -29.94 1.48
CA TRP A 33 0.51 -29.77 0.16
C TRP A 33 -0.01 -30.78 -0.84
N LYS A 34 -0.06 -32.06 -0.47
CA LYS A 34 -0.54 -33.13 -1.34
C LYS A 34 -2.03 -32.98 -1.67
N GLU A 35 -2.85 -32.58 -0.71
CA GLU A 35 -4.31 -32.55 -0.85
C GLU A 35 -4.83 -31.29 -1.55
N TYR A 36 -4.21 -30.14 -1.30
CA TYR A 36 -4.74 -28.84 -1.75
C TYR A 36 -3.85 -28.08 -2.75
N LEU A 37 -2.54 -28.36 -2.78
CA LEU A 37 -1.57 -27.59 -3.59
C LEU A 37 -0.95 -28.40 -4.74
N CYS A 38 -0.81 -29.72 -4.58
CA CYS A 38 -0.36 -30.61 -5.63
C CYS A 38 -1.54 -31.02 -6.50
N CYS A 39 -1.39 -30.87 -7.81
CA CYS A 39 -2.18 -31.65 -8.74
C CYS A 39 -1.28 -32.79 -9.21
N GLU A 40 -1.60 -34.01 -8.82
CA GLU A 40 -0.94 -35.19 -9.37
C GLU A 40 -1.12 -35.23 -10.89
N GLN A 41 -0.22 -35.90 -11.59
CA GLN A 41 -0.26 -36.07 -13.05
C GLN A 41 -1.55 -36.78 -13.53
N HIS A 42 -2.40 -37.28 -12.62
CA HIS A 42 -3.72 -37.86 -12.86
C HIS A 42 -4.83 -37.16 -12.05
N CYS A 43 -4.65 -35.89 -11.70
CA CYS A 43 -5.72 -35.15 -11.04
C CYS A 43 -6.78 -34.75 -12.10
N ASN A 44 -8.06 -35.06 -11.84
CA ASN A 44 -9.22 -34.78 -12.72
C ASN A 44 -9.49 -33.29 -12.95
N CYS A 45 -8.52 -32.40 -12.72
CA CYS A 45 -8.63 -30.97 -12.96
C CYS A 45 -8.71 -30.62 -14.46
N VAL A 46 -8.60 -31.61 -15.35
CA VAL A 46 -8.78 -31.46 -16.80
C VAL A 46 -10.20 -31.02 -17.16
N THR A 47 -11.22 -31.34 -16.34
CA THR A 47 -12.60 -30.91 -16.62
C THR A 47 -12.85 -29.43 -16.34
N ASP A 48 -11.95 -28.74 -15.63
CA ASP A 48 -12.10 -27.32 -15.30
C ASP A 48 -10.72 -26.64 -15.29
N GLU A 49 -10.27 -26.22 -16.48
CA GLU A 49 -8.93 -25.64 -16.72
C GLU A 49 -8.59 -24.49 -15.74
N GLY A 50 -9.61 -23.75 -15.27
CA GLY A 50 -9.45 -22.67 -14.29
C GLY A 50 -8.97 -23.17 -12.92
N MET A 51 -9.52 -24.27 -12.42
CA MET A 51 -9.21 -24.82 -11.09
C MET A 51 -7.81 -25.46 -11.02
N ALA A 52 -7.32 -26.02 -12.13
CA ALA A 52 -5.96 -26.53 -12.25
C ALA A 52 -4.92 -25.38 -12.17
N GLN A 53 -5.19 -24.31 -12.91
CA GLN A 53 -4.33 -23.14 -12.99
C GLN A 53 -4.26 -22.40 -11.64
N ASP A 54 -5.39 -22.25 -10.95
CA ASP A 54 -5.46 -21.61 -9.64
C ASP A 54 -4.67 -22.38 -8.57
N ARG A 55 -4.79 -23.72 -8.52
CA ARG A 55 -3.99 -24.55 -7.59
C ARG A 55 -2.50 -24.46 -7.86
N ARG A 56 -2.08 -24.50 -9.14
CA ARG A 56 -0.68 -24.31 -9.51
C ARG A 56 -0.16 -22.94 -9.11
N ARG A 57 -0.98 -21.89 -9.24
CA ARG A 57 -0.63 -20.54 -8.78
C ARG A 57 -0.51 -20.48 -7.26
N LEU A 58 -1.43 -21.08 -6.51
CA LEU A 58 -1.37 -21.16 -5.05
C LEU A 58 -0.12 -21.90 -4.57
N TRP A 59 0.25 -23.00 -5.23
CA TRP A 59 1.49 -23.73 -4.93
C TRP A 59 2.73 -22.85 -5.13
N LYS A 60 2.82 -22.13 -6.26
CA LYS A 60 3.91 -21.18 -6.52
C LYS A 60 3.97 -20.04 -5.50
N CYS A 61 2.80 -19.52 -5.10
CA CYS A 61 2.69 -18.49 -4.06
C CYS A 61 3.14 -19.02 -2.69
N ALA A 62 2.71 -20.22 -2.29
CA ALA A 62 3.08 -20.84 -1.02
C ALA A 62 4.59 -21.10 -0.96
N ARG A 63 5.19 -21.62 -2.05
CA ARG A 63 6.65 -21.78 -2.14
C ARG A 63 7.39 -20.45 -2.03
N GLY A 64 6.94 -19.42 -2.75
CA GLY A 64 7.53 -18.08 -2.67
C GLY A 64 7.45 -17.47 -1.27
N PHE A 65 6.34 -17.67 -0.58
CA PHE A 65 6.16 -17.24 0.80
C PHE A 65 7.12 -17.96 1.76
N LEU A 66 7.25 -19.27 1.66
CA LEU A 66 8.20 -20.02 2.48
C LEU A 66 9.66 -19.65 2.18
N PHE A 67 9.97 -19.42 0.91
CA PHE A 67 11.31 -18.96 0.50
C PHE A 67 11.67 -17.62 1.16
N SER A 68 10.71 -16.70 1.24
CA SER A 68 10.93 -15.42 1.90
C SER A 68 11.24 -15.58 3.40
N TYR A 69 10.63 -16.56 4.06
CA TYR A 69 10.96 -16.93 5.44
C TYR A 69 12.31 -17.64 5.57
N ALA A 70 12.69 -18.49 4.61
CA ALA A 70 14.02 -19.09 4.55
C ALA A 70 15.12 -18.02 4.44
N ALA A 71 14.85 -16.94 3.69
CA ALA A 71 15.76 -15.80 3.59
C ALA A 71 15.78 -14.93 4.86
N LEU A 72 14.64 -14.76 5.55
CA LEU A 72 14.54 -14.01 6.81
C LEU A 72 15.18 -14.74 8.00
N ILE A 73 15.06 -16.07 8.05
CA ILE A 73 15.46 -16.91 9.18
C ILE A 73 16.67 -17.76 8.78
N ARG A 74 17.82 -17.10 8.64
CA ARG A 74 19.08 -17.75 8.24
C ARG A 74 19.87 -18.25 9.44
N HIS A 75 19.79 -17.57 10.57
CA HIS A 75 20.53 -17.90 11.77
C HIS A 75 19.60 -18.31 12.92
N LYS A 76 20.17 -19.02 13.91
CA LYS A 76 19.43 -19.44 15.11
C LYS A 76 18.91 -18.25 15.93
N SER A 77 19.62 -17.12 15.91
CA SER A 77 19.16 -15.85 16.51
C SER A 77 17.85 -15.38 15.88
N ASP A 78 17.76 -15.42 14.56
CA ASP A 78 16.61 -14.96 13.78
C ASP A 78 15.41 -15.87 14.05
N PHE A 79 15.66 -17.17 14.21
CA PHE A 79 14.64 -18.14 14.59
C PHE A 79 14.06 -17.87 15.98
N LEU A 80 14.92 -17.58 16.96
CA LEU A 80 14.47 -17.22 18.30
C LEU A 80 13.66 -15.92 18.28
N LEU A 81 14.11 -14.92 17.52
CA LEU A 81 13.38 -13.66 17.34
C LEU A 81 12.03 -13.90 16.64
N ALA A 82 11.97 -14.76 15.62
CA ALA A 82 10.74 -15.10 14.93
C ALA A 82 9.73 -15.81 15.84
N LYS A 83 10.21 -16.66 16.77
CA LYS A 83 9.36 -17.26 17.81
C LYS A 83 8.87 -16.23 18.82
N GLU A 84 9.74 -15.32 19.29
CA GLU A 84 9.37 -14.23 20.19
C GLU A 84 8.28 -13.32 19.59
N LYS A 85 8.30 -13.15 18.26
CA LYS A 85 7.30 -12.36 17.52
C LYS A 85 6.10 -13.17 17.03
N TYR A 86 5.93 -14.42 17.48
CA TYR A 86 4.83 -15.32 17.10
C TYR A 86 4.68 -15.52 15.59
N LEU A 87 5.78 -15.45 14.83
CA LEU A 87 5.78 -15.69 13.38
C LEU A 87 5.83 -17.17 13.02
N LEU A 88 6.44 -17.96 13.90
CA LEU A 88 6.55 -19.40 13.79
C LEU A 88 5.71 -20.06 14.87
N PRO A 89 5.04 -21.20 14.58
CA PRO A 89 4.40 -22.00 15.60
C PRO A 89 5.41 -22.45 16.68
N GLU A 90 4.98 -22.48 17.94
CA GLU A 90 5.85 -22.82 19.07
C GLU A 90 6.42 -24.24 18.99
N GLU A 91 5.71 -25.12 18.30
CA GLU A 91 6.03 -26.53 18.14
C GLU A 91 7.26 -26.76 17.24
N VAL A 92 7.58 -25.79 16.38
CA VAL A 92 8.71 -25.91 15.44
C VAL A 92 10.03 -25.80 16.19
N LYS A 93 10.91 -26.77 15.96
CA LYS A 93 12.30 -26.76 16.43
C LYS A 93 13.25 -26.28 15.34
N TRP A 94 14.41 -25.79 15.75
CA TRP A 94 15.45 -25.34 14.83
C TRP A 94 15.95 -26.45 13.89
N SER A 95 16.06 -27.68 14.37
CA SER A 95 16.44 -28.84 13.53
C SER A 95 15.46 -29.03 12.38
N ASP A 96 14.16 -28.99 12.71
CA ASP A 96 13.08 -29.26 11.78
C ASP A 96 13.00 -28.13 10.73
N TRP A 97 13.26 -26.89 11.17
CA TRP A 97 13.38 -25.73 10.28
C TRP A 97 14.51 -25.85 9.27
N ILE A 98 15.69 -26.31 9.68
CA ILE A 98 16.82 -26.52 8.77
C ILE A 98 16.53 -27.63 7.77
N SER A 99 15.97 -28.76 8.23
CA SER A 99 15.54 -29.84 7.34
C SER A 99 14.49 -29.36 6.34
N PHE A 100 13.54 -28.54 6.77
CA PHE A 100 12.50 -27.98 5.92
C PHE A 100 13.05 -27.02 4.84
N ILE A 101 13.98 -26.14 5.20
CA ILE A 101 14.64 -25.26 4.21
C ILE A 101 15.43 -26.08 3.19
N ALA A 102 16.10 -27.15 3.62
CA ALA A 102 16.82 -28.04 2.72
C ALA A 102 15.88 -28.73 1.71
N GLU A 103 14.69 -29.15 2.15
CA GLU A 103 13.66 -29.75 1.27
C GLU A 103 13.06 -28.74 0.28
N LEU A 104 13.03 -27.44 0.64
CA LEU A 104 12.47 -26.39 -0.20
C LEU A 104 13.27 -26.14 -1.50
N ASP A 105 14.52 -26.61 -1.56
CA ASP A 105 15.49 -26.43 -2.64
C ASP A 105 15.62 -24.96 -3.07
N THR A 106 16.19 -24.16 -2.17
CA THR A 106 16.32 -22.71 -2.36
C THR A 106 17.20 -22.31 -3.54
N GLU A 107 18.04 -23.21 -4.06
CA GLU A 107 18.99 -22.93 -5.15
C GLU A 107 18.30 -22.88 -6.52
N HIS A 108 17.32 -23.76 -6.77
CA HIS A 108 16.60 -23.86 -8.05
C HIS A 108 15.16 -23.34 -7.98
N ILE A 109 14.87 -22.47 -7.02
CA ILE A 109 13.49 -22.16 -6.64
C ILE A 109 12.81 -21.13 -7.56
N TYR A 110 13.59 -20.25 -8.20
CA TYR A 110 13.10 -19.16 -9.05
C TYR A 110 12.06 -19.57 -10.12
N PRO A 111 12.26 -20.60 -10.96
CA PRO A 111 11.25 -21.00 -11.97
C PRO A 111 9.91 -21.46 -11.38
N ASN A 112 9.88 -21.79 -10.09
CA ASN A 112 8.75 -22.39 -9.39
C ASN A 112 8.09 -21.46 -8.36
N ILE A 113 8.46 -20.17 -8.36
CA ILE A 113 7.93 -19.16 -7.45
C ILE A 113 7.03 -18.17 -8.20
N ASP A 114 6.05 -17.59 -7.50
CA ASP A 114 5.26 -16.48 -8.04
C ASP A 114 6.15 -15.23 -8.19
N PRO A 115 6.13 -14.52 -9.35
CA PRO A 115 7.01 -13.38 -9.63
C PRO A 115 7.03 -12.30 -8.54
N ARG A 116 5.96 -12.22 -7.75
CA ARG A 116 5.87 -11.33 -6.60
C ARG A 116 7.03 -11.50 -5.59
N PHE A 117 7.50 -12.73 -5.37
CA PHE A 117 8.52 -13.03 -4.36
C PHE A 117 9.96 -12.94 -4.90
N TYR A 118 10.14 -12.56 -6.17
CA TYR A 118 11.48 -12.25 -6.70
C TYR A 118 12.12 -11.03 -6.02
N HIS A 119 11.31 -10.15 -5.46
CA HIS A 119 11.77 -8.94 -4.79
C HIS A 119 11.49 -9.08 -3.28
N GLY A 120 12.50 -9.55 -2.54
CA GLY A 120 12.38 -9.88 -1.11
C GLY A 120 12.05 -8.71 -0.18
N GLU A 121 12.40 -7.47 -0.55
CA GLU A 121 12.04 -6.27 0.21
C GLU A 121 11.50 -5.18 -0.71
N LEU A 122 10.18 -4.97 -0.67
CA LEU A 122 9.54 -3.85 -1.37
C LEU A 122 9.40 -2.67 -0.39
N ARG A 123 10.42 -1.81 -0.36
CA ARG A 123 10.34 -0.52 0.35
C ARG A 123 9.24 0.32 -0.32
N LEU A 124 8.10 0.54 0.36
CA LEU A 124 7.01 1.31 -0.26
C LEU A 124 7.51 2.66 -0.74
N ASP A 125 8.43 3.34 -0.08
CA ASP A 125 8.85 4.66 -0.55
C ASP A 125 9.57 4.63 -1.91
N ARG A 126 10.36 3.59 -2.20
CA ARG A 126 11.02 3.44 -3.51
C ARG A 126 10.06 2.85 -4.53
N LEU A 127 9.22 1.90 -4.12
CA LEU A 127 8.18 1.35 -4.98
C LEU A 127 7.15 2.43 -5.35
N ASN A 128 6.73 3.27 -4.42
CA ASN A 128 5.79 4.39 -4.60
C ASN A 128 6.42 5.52 -5.42
N LYS A 129 7.75 5.72 -5.34
CA LYS A 129 8.48 6.61 -6.27
C LYS A 129 8.57 6.02 -7.68
N LEU A 130 8.88 4.75 -7.82
CA LEU A 130 8.95 4.06 -9.11
C LEU A 130 7.56 3.90 -9.74
N TYR A 131 6.53 3.59 -8.95
CA TYR A 131 5.11 3.57 -9.35
C TYR A 131 4.63 4.95 -9.75
N ARG A 132 4.95 6.00 -8.98
CA ARG A 132 4.66 7.40 -9.32
C ARG A 132 5.30 7.83 -10.64
N LEU A 133 6.43 7.21 -11.03
CA LEU A 133 7.15 7.53 -12.25
C LEU A 133 6.71 6.66 -13.46
N LEU A 134 6.31 5.41 -13.22
CA LEU A 134 6.15 4.41 -14.30
C LEU A 134 4.69 4.03 -14.61
N GLN A 135 3.73 4.16 -13.67
CA GLN A 135 2.36 3.69 -13.94
C GLN A 135 1.29 4.30 -13.03
N SER A 136 0.29 4.92 -13.70
CA SER A 136 -1.06 5.33 -13.26
C SER A 136 -1.52 4.98 -11.83
N PRO A 137 -2.23 5.90 -11.12
CA PRO A 137 -2.52 5.89 -9.67
C PRO A 137 -3.42 4.74 -9.12
N LEU A 138 -3.45 3.57 -9.76
CA LEU A 138 -4.58 2.64 -9.73
C LEU A 138 -4.40 1.31 -8.98
N TYR A 139 -3.28 1.08 -8.30
CA TYR A 139 -3.12 -0.18 -7.54
C TYR A 139 -2.32 0.01 -6.25
N GLY A 140 -3.05 0.27 -5.16
CA GLY A 140 -2.51 0.25 -3.79
C GLY A 140 -3.63 0.07 -2.78
N TYR A 141 -3.97 -1.20 -2.49
CA TYR A 141 -5.15 -1.60 -1.71
C TYR A 141 -5.12 -1.14 -0.23
N MET A 142 -4.00 -0.61 0.28
CA MET A 142 -3.90 -0.26 1.71
C MET A 142 -2.93 0.89 2.03
N ALA A 143 -2.66 1.78 1.07
CA ALA A 143 -2.01 3.08 1.31
C ALA A 143 -3.02 4.23 1.48
N TYR A 144 -4.31 3.92 1.43
CA TYR A 144 -5.37 4.89 1.18
C TYR A 144 -5.62 5.88 2.33
N TRP A 145 -5.51 5.44 3.58
CA TRP A 145 -5.89 6.27 4.74
C TRP A 145 -4.73 7.09 5.30
N ASN A 146 -3.54 6.48 5.42
CA ASN A 146 -2.39 7.19 5.98
C ASN A 146 -1.83 8.23 5.00
N GLN A 147 -1.90 7.94 3.69
CA GLN A 147 -1.35 8.83 2.66
C GLN A 147 -2.26 10.03 2.37
N TYR A 148 -3.57 9.91 2.60
CA TYR A 148 -4.45 11.08 2.56
C TYR A 148 -4.19 12.02 3.74
N SER A 149 -4.03 11.49 4.95
CA SER A 149 -3.71 12.31 6.13
C SER A 149 -2.43 13.11 5.93
N THR A 150 -1.37 12.50 5.39
CA THR A 150 -0.11 13.21 5.11
C THR A 150 -0.26 14.24 3.97
N PHE A 151 -1.01 13.91 2.92
CA PHE A 151 -1.30 14.87 1.85
C PHE A 151 -2.07 16.09 2.38
N PHE A 152 -3.08 15.87 3.21
CA PHE A 152 -3.83 16.96 3.85
C PHE A 152 -2.96 17.75 4.82
N GLN A 153 -2.15 17.09 5.64
CA GLN A 153 -1.28 17.78 6.59
C GLN A 153 -0.28 18.69 5.88
N ASP A 154 0.39 18.24 4.81
CA ASP A 154 1.38 19.05 4.11
C ASP A 154 0.73 20.21 3.34
N ASN A 155 -0.38 19.97 2.62
CA ASN A 155 -1.09 21.02 1.90
C ASN A 155 -1.76 22.02 2.86
N PHE A 156 -2.33 21.55 3.96
CA PHE A 156 -2.99 22.40 4.95
C PHE A 156 -1.97 23.17 5.79
N ALA A 157 -0.80 22.60 6.09
CA ALA A 157 0.29 23.32 6.75
C ALA A 157 0.81 24.46 5.86
N TRP A 158 1.01 24.21 4.56
CA TRP A 158 1.43 25.24 3.62
C TRP A 158 0.36 26.33 3.40
N LEU A 159 -0.91 25.95 3.31
CA LEU A 159 -2.02 26.90 3.24
C LEU A 159 -2.13 27.73 4.53
N ALA A 160 -2.10 27.09 5.70
CA ALA A 160 -2.15 27.78 6.99
C ALA A 160 -0.99 28.75 7.17
N GLY A 161 0.24 28.35 6.79
CA GLY A 161 1.40 29.24 6.81
C GLY A 161 1.23 30.44 5.89
N THR A 162 0.75 30.22 4.66
CA THR A 162 0.46 31.30 3.70
C THR A 162 -0.63 32.24 4.20
N THR A 163 -1.71 31.72 4.77
CA THR A 163 -2.81 32.51 5.34
C THR A 163 -2.36 33.33 6.54
N VAL A 164 -1.55 32.76 7.44
CA VAL A 164 -0.98 33.50 8.58
C VAL A 164 -0.07 34.63 8.10
N TYR A 165 0.80 34.36 7.13
CA TYR A 165 1.67 35.40 6.55
C TYR A 165 0.85 36.53 5.92
N ILE A 166 -0.17 36.19 5.13
CA ILE A 166 -1.09 37.16 4.52
C ILE A 166 -1.80 37.99 5.60
N ALA A 167 -2.29 37.37 6.68
CA ALA A 167 -2.95 38.07 7.78
C ALA A 167 -2.01 39.08 8.45
N VAL A 168 -0.74 38.71 8.67
CA VAL A 168 0.28 39.62 9.21
C VAL A 168 0.48 40.83 8.28
N VAL A 169 0.60 40.61 6.97
CA VAL A 169 0.76 41.71 6.00
C VAL A 169 -0.48 42.61 5.98
N LEU A 170 -1.70 42.04 6.02
CA LEU A 170 -2.94 42.81 6.10
C LEU A 170 -3.02 43.65 7.38
N THR A 171 -2.59 43.11 8.52
CA THR A 171 -2.58 43.87 9.78
C THR A 171 -1.59 45.04 9.73
N ALA A 172 -0.42 44.86 9.11
CA ALA A 172 0.53 45.95 8.89
C ALA A 172 -0.01 47.01 7.92
N MET A 173 -0.76 46.59 6.90
CA MET A 173 -1.42 47.48 5.95
C MET A 173 -2.54 48.29 6.60
N GLN A 174 -3.33 47.69 7.50
CA GLN A 174 -4.34 48.40 8.29
C GLN A 174 -3.72 49.52 9.14
N VAL A 175 -2.54 49.30 9.71
CA VAL A 175 -1.79 50.32 10.46
C VAL A 175 -1.28 51.43 9.52
N GLY A 176 -0.85 51.09 8.31
CA GLY A 176 -0.42 52.08 7.30
C GLY A 176 -1.54 52.98 6.80
N LEU A 177 -2.72 52.40 6.50
CA LEU A 177 -3.91 53.15 6.07
C LEU A 177 -4.49 54.05 7.17
N ALA A 178 -4.20 53.77 8.44
CA ALA A 178 -4.61 54.61 9.57
C ALA A 178 -3.71 55.84 9.77
N THR A 179 -2.64 56.00 8.97
CA THR A 179 -1.72 57.14 9.05
C THR A 179 -2.05 58.15 7.95
N ASP A 180 -2.29 59.41 8.34
CA ASP A 180 -2.70 60.49 7.43
C ASP A 180 -1.75 60.70 6.23
N ALA A 181 -0.47 60.35 6.36
CA ALA A 181 0.53 60.49 5.30
C ALA A 181 0.40 59.46 4.15
N LEU A 182 -0.23 58.31 4.38
CA LEU A 182 -0.44 57.26 3.36
C LEU A 182 -1.93 57.03 3.03
N ALA A 183 -2.84 57.52 3.88
CA ALA A 183 -4.27 57.42 3.65
C ALA A 183 -4.74 58.29 2.47
N ASP A 184 -4.07 59.42 2.23
CA ASP A 184 -4.43 60.41 1.20
C ASP A 184 -3.82 60.13 -0.20
N ASP A 185 -3.07 59.02 -0.35
CA ASP A 185 -2.51 58.60 -1.63
C ASP A 185 -3.41 57.56 -2.33
N ASP A 186 -4.04 57.98 -3.43
CA ASP A 186 -4.90 57.15 -4.28
C ASP A 186 -4.20 55.87 -4.79
N ALA A 187 -2.87 55.94 -5.03
CA ALA A 187 -2.11 54.77 -5.46
C ALA A 187 -2.02 53.73 -4.34
N PHE A 188 -1.87 54.18 -3.09
CA PHE A 188 -1.79 53.29 -1.93
C PHE A 188 -3.14 52.64 -1.59
N GLN A 189 -4.24 53.38 -1.75
CA GLN A 189 -5.59 52.82 -1.58
C GLN A 189 -5.93 51.75 -2.63
N SER A 190 -5.60 51.99 -3.90
CA SER A 190 -5.87 51.03 -4.98
C SER A 190 -5.09 49.71 -4.81
N VAL A 191 -3.82 49.79 -4.41
CA VAL A 191 -2.98 48.62 -4.11
C VAL A 191 -3.50 47.89 -2.87
N SER A 192 -3.94 48.62 -1.84
CA SER A 192 -4.52 48.04 -0.63
C SER A 192 -5.82 47.27 -0.89
N TYR A 193 -6.70 47.82 -1.73
CA TYR A 193 -7.92 47.15 -2.13
C TYR A 193 -7.64 45.86 -2.92
N GLY A 194 -6.77 45.94 -3.93
CA GLY A 194 -6.40 44.78 -4.74
C GLY A 194 -5.72 43.67 -3.92
N PHE A 195 -4.82 44.05 -3.02
CA PHE A 195 -4.14 43.11 -2.12
C PHE A 195 -5.10 42.44 -1.13
N THR A 196 -6.07 43.19 -0.59
CA THR A 196 -7.08 42.65 0.33
C THR A 196 -7.99 41.62 -0.35
N VAL A 197 -8.48 41.94 -1.56
CA VAL A 197 -9.31 41.04 -2.35
C VAL A 197 -8.55 39.76 -2.72
N PHE A 198 -7.29 39.88 -3.14
CA PHE A 198 -6.43 38.74 -3.46
C PHE A 198 -6.13 37.87 -2.23
N SER A 199 -5.89 38.50 -1.09
CA SER A 199 -5.59 37.84 0.19
C SER A 199 -6.74 36.98 0.73
N ILE A 200 -7.98 37.36 0.41
CA ILE A 200 -9.19 36.60 0.78
C ILE A 200 -9.47 35.51 -0.26
N LEU A 201 -9.44 35.86 -1.55
CA LEU A 201 -9.81 34.93 -2.64
C LEU A 201 -8.74 33.86 -2.88
N GLY A 202 -7.46 34.17 -2.74
CA GLY A 202 -6.34 33.27 -3.04
C GLY A 202 -6.38 31.97 -2.22
N PRO A 203 -6.37 32.03 -0.87
CA PRO A 203 -6.48 30.83 -0.03
C PRO A 203 -7.79 30.07 -0.25
N LEU A 204 -8.89 30.77 -0.51
CA LEU A 204 -10.21 30.17 -0.73
C LEU A 204 -10.24 29.37 -2.04
N ILE A 205 -9.71 29.93 -3.14
CA ILE A 205 -9.56 29.23 -4.42
C ILE A 205 -8.62 28.03 -4.28
N GLY A 206 -7.48 28.19 -3.60
CA GLY A 206 -6.54 27.11 -3.35
C GLY A 206 -7.17 25.94 -2.59
N ALA A 207 -7.91 26.24 -1.52
CA ALA A 207 -8.65 25.24 -0.75
C ALA A 207 -9.70 24.51 -1.60
N VAL A 208 -10.49 25.24 -2.40
CA VAL A 208 -11.48 24.65 -3.30
C VAL A 208 -10.84 23.74 -4.35
N LEU A 209 -9.73 24.15 -4.96
CA LEU A 209 -9.00 23.33 -5.94
C LEU A 209 -8.48 22.03 -5.33
N ILE A 210 -7.95 22.08 -4.10
CA ILE A 210 -7.49 20.88 -3.38
C ILE A 210 -8.66 19.92 -3.09
N VAL A 211 -9.79 20.45 -2.64
CA VAL A 211 -11.01 19.64 -2.40
C VAL A 211 -11.55 19.05 -3.70
N LEU A 212 -11.56 19.81 -4.80
CA LEU A 212 -11.98 19.30 -6.11
C LEU A 212 -11.05 18.19 -6.63
N ALA A 213 -9.74 18.38 -6.52
CA ALA A 213 -8.76 17.36 -6.88
C ALA A 213 -8.94 16.08 -6.03
N PHE A 214 -9.18 16.23 -4.73
CA PHE A 214 -9.52 15.14 -3.82
C PHE A 214 -10.77 14.39 -4.29
N CYS A 215 -11.88 15.11 -4.53
CA CYS A 215 -13.13 14.52 -4.98
C CYS A 215 -12.97 13.77 -6.30
N PHE A 216 -12.23 14.34 -7.24
CA PHE A 216 -11.94 13.70 -8.53
C PHE A 216 -11.19 12.38 -8.35
N ILE A 217 -10.09 12.37 -7.58
CA ILE A 217 -9.30 11.17 -7.29
C ILE A 217 -10.15 10.13 -6.55
N PHE A 218 -10.95 10.57 -5.57
CA PHE A 218 -11.83 9.71 -4.80
C PHE A 218 -12.86 9.01 -5.69
N ILE A 219 -13.57 9.76 -6.54
CA ILE A 219 -14.60 9.24 -7.44
C ILE A 219 -13.97 8.28 -8.46
N TYR A 220 -12.84 8.65 -9.06
CA TYR A 220 -12.14 7.79 -10.02
C TYR A 220 -11.72 6.44 -9.39
N ASN A 221 -11.12 6.49 -8.20
CA ASN A 221 -10.72 5.28 -7.47
C ASN A 221 -11.91 4.44 -7.02
N TRP A 222 -13.01 5.08 -6.63
CA TRP A 222 -14.24 4.39 -6.25
C TRP A 222 -14.85 3.63 -7.44
N ILE A 223 -14.94 4.27 -8.61
CA ILE A 223 -15.47 3.66 -9.84
C ILE A 223 -14.62 2.46 -10.26
N THR A 224 -13.30 2.58 -10.26
CA THR A 224 -12.40 1.48 -10.63
C THR A 224 -12.42 0.32 -9.64
N THR A 225 -12.65 0.59 -8.35
CA THR A 225 -12.81 -0.45 -7.34
C THR A 225 -14.13 -1.22 -7.55
N ILE A 226 -15.22 -0.50 -7.83
CA ILE A 226 -16.52 -1.11 -8.10
C ILE A 226 -16.51 -1.92 -9.39
N SER A 227 -15.87 -1.43 -10.46
CA SER A 227 -15.81 -2.15 -11.73
C SER A 227 -15.08 -3.49 -11.59
N LYS A 228 -13.93 -3.51 -10.90
CA LYS A 228 -13.17 -4.73 -10.59
C LYS A 228 -13.96 -5.69 -9.69
N LYS A 229 -14.69 -5.18 -8.69
CA LYS A 229 -15.57 -6.00 -7.83
C LYS A 229 -16.71 -6.63 -8.64
N ARG A 230 -17.32 -5.87 -9.56
CA ARG A 230 -18.36 -6.37 -10.48
C ARG A 230 -17.82 -7.46 -11.39
N GLU A 231 -16.61 -7.29 -11.91
CA GLU A 231 -16.00 -8.28 -12.80
C GLU A 231 -15.68 -9.60 -12.08
N ARG A 232 -15.19 -9.53 -10.82
CA ARG A 232 -15.03 -10.73 -9.97
C ARG A 232 -16.36 -11.41 -9.66
N LEU A 233 -17.40 -10.65 -9.33
CA LEU A 233 -18.74 -11.19 -9.05
C LEU A 233 -19.38 -11.85 -10.28
N ARG A 234 -19.13 -11.33 -11.49
CA ARG A 234 -19.56 -11.97 -12.73
C ARG A 234 -18.86 -13.31 -12.95
N ARG A 235 -17.54 -13.41 -12.73
CA ARG A 235 -16.81 -14.70 -12.84
C ARG A 235 -17.35 -15.76 -11.87
N ILE A 236 -17.74 -15.36 -10.65
CA ILE A 236 -18.33 -16.27 -9.66
C ILE A 236 -19.74 -16.74 -10.09
N HIS A 237 -20.59 -15.84 -10.61
CA HIS A 237 -21.93 -16.22 -11.08
C HIS A 237 -21.89 -17.05 -12.37
N SER A 238 -20.96 -16.77 -13.30
CA SER A 238 -20.78 -17.55 -14.53
C SER A 238 -20.30 -18.97 -14.26
N GLY A 239 -19.59 -19.22 -13.15
CA GLY A 239 -19.20 -20.57 -12.72
C GLY A 239 -20.32 -21.38 -12.04
N HIS A 240 -21.44 -20.76 -11.69
CA HIS A 240 -22.60 -21.43 -11.09
C HIS A 240 -23.71 -21.78 -12.10
N GLY A 241 -23.59 -21.33 -13.36
CA GLY A 241 -24.57 -21.59 -14.42
C GLY A 241 -24.31 -22.85 -15.26
N HIS A 242 -23.29 -23.64 -14.90
CA HIS A 242 -22.93 -24.91 -15.56
C HIS A 242 -23.06 -26.10 -14.58
N ASN A 243 -24.21 -26.20 -13.90
CA ASN A 243 -24.68 -27.43 -13.27
C ASN A 243 -26.12 -27.70 -13.72
#